data_AF-U3TQY8-F1
#
_entry.id   AF-U3TQY8-F1
#
_cell.length_a   1.000
_cell.length_b   1.000
_cell.length_c   1.000
_cell.angle_alpha   90.00
_cell.angle_beta   90.00
_cell.angle_gamma   90.00
#
_symmetry.space_group_name_H-M   'P 1'
#
loop_
_entity.id
_entity.type
_entity.pdbx_description
1 polymer ?
#
loop_
_entity_poly.entity_id
_entity_poly.type
_entity_poly.pdbx_seq_one_letter_code
_entity_poly.pdbx_strand_id
1 'polypeptide(L)' 'MTRYQHLACLLSDRIEQGLYRSGERLPSVRTLSIEHGVSISTVQQAYHLLEEKQLILPQPRSGYFVATP' A
#
# COMPACT_ATOMS: atom_id res chain seq x y z
N MET A 1 -12.45 -6.28 -11.58
CA MET A 1 -11.41 -5.61 -10.76
C MET A 1 -10.56 -4.71 -11.64
N THR A 2 -10.35 -3.47 -11.23
CA THR A 2 -9.39 -2.56 -11.87
C THR A 2 -7.96 -2.91 -11.44
N ARG A 3 -6.95 -2.38 -12.15
CA ARG A 3 -5.53 -2.61 -11.81
C ARG A 3 -5.19 -2.17 -10.38
N TYR A 4 -5.70 -1.03 -9.92
CA TYR A 4 -5.41 -0.53 -8.59
C TYR A 4 -6.07 -1.37 -7.49
N GLN A 5 -7.28 -1.90 -7.74
CA GLN A 5 -7.96 -2.81 -6.81
C GLN A 5 -7.19 -4.11 -6.64
N HIS A 6 -6.66 -4.68 -7.74
CA HIS A 6 -5.84 -5.88 -7.67
C HIS A 6 -4.55 -5.63 -6.86
N LEU A 7 -3.88 -4.50 -7.10
CA LEU A 7 -2.70 -4.12 -6.32
C LEU A 7 -3.04 -3.91 -4.84
N ALA A 8 -4.17 -3.25 -4.52
CA ALA A 8 -4.61 -3.08 -3.14
C ALA A 8 -4.86 -4.43 -2.46
N CYS A 9 -5.60 -5.35 -3.10
CA CYS A 9 -5.84 -6.69 -2.55
C CYS A 9 -4.55 -7.46 -2.30
N LEU A 10 -3.59 -7.41 -3.24
CA LEU A 10 -2.30 -8.07 -3.09
C LEU A 10 -1.52 -7.49 -1.89
N LEU A 11 -1.52 -6.18 -1.72
CA LEU A 11 -0.86 -5.53 -0.60
C LEU A 11 -1.58 -5.81 0.73
N SER A 12 -2.91 -5.83 0.75
CA SER A 12 -3.71 -6.24 1.92
C SER A 12 -3.32 -7.64 2.37
N ASP A 13 -3.28 -8.61 1.45
CA ASP A 13 -2.91 -9.99 1.76
C ASP A 13 -1.48 -10.08 2.33
N ARG A 14 -0.53 -9.31 1.77
CA ARG A 14 0.82 -9.21 2.33
C ARG A 14 0.85 -8.64 3.76
N ILE A 15 0.03 -7.62 4.05
CA ILE A 15 -0.10 -7.05 5.39
C ILE A 15 -0.70 -8.07 6.36
N GLU A 16 -1.78 -8.75 5.94
CA GLU A 16 -2.48 -9.77 6.75
C GLU A 16 -1.60 -10.99 7.03
N GLN A 17 -0.75 -11.40 6.07
CA GLN A 17 0.24 -12.45 6.24
C GLN A 17 1.46 -12.04 7.08
N GLY A 18 1.54 -10.76 7.48
CA GLY A 18 2.65 -10.24 8.28
C GLY A 18 3.95 -10.03 7.51
N LEU A 19 3.90 -10.00 6.18
CA LEU A 19 5.04 -9.62 5.34
C LEU A 19 5.41 -8.15 5.54
N TYR A 20 4.41 -7.31 5.83
CA TYR A 20 4.62 -5.97 6.37
C TYR A 20 4.09 -5.93 7.80
N ARG A 21 4.97 -5.64 8.75
CA ARG A 21 4.61 -5.61 10.16
C ARG A 21 3.90 -4.30 10.49
N SER A 22 3.05 -4.32 11.51
CA SER A 22 2.43 -3.11 12.05
C SER A 22 3.49 -2.07 12.42
N GLY A 23 3.30 -0.82 11.98
CA GLY A 23 4.28 0.26 12.15
C GLY A 23 5.47 0.20 11.19
N GLU A 24 5.54 -0.79 10.30
CA GLU A 24 6.56 -0.85 9.26
C GLU A 24 6.22 0.08 8.10
N ARG A 25 7.26 0.65 7.50
CA ARG A 25 7.13 1.53 6.34
C ARG A 25 6.87 0.70 5.08
N LEU A 26 5.82 1.04 4.35
CA LEU A 26 5.56 0.48 3.04
C LEU A 26 6.53 1.04 1.99
N PRO A 27 6.78 0.31 0.89
CA PRO A 27 7.59 0.82 -0.21
C PRO A 27 7.06 2.16 -0.74
N SER A 28 7.90 2.97 -1.37
CA SER A 28 7.39 4.21 -1.97
C SER A 28 6.48 3.91 -3.16
N VAL A 29 5.56 4.82 -3.46
CA VAL A 29 4.68 4.75 -4.64
C VAL A 29 5.48 4.50 -5.92
N ARG A 30 6.67 5.13 -6.03
CA ARG A 30 7.58 4.96 -7.17
C ARG A 30 8.20 3.57 -7.22
N THR A 31 8.55 3.00 -6.07
CA THR A 31 9.12 1.64 -5.98
C THR A 31 8.10 0.61 -6.43
N LEU A 32 6.88 0.64 -5.88
CA LEU A 32 5.81 -0.28 -6.29
C LEU A 32 5.41 -0.11 -7.75
N SER A 33 5.43 1.12 -8.26
CA SER A 33 5.14 1.39 -9.67
C SER A 33 6.12 0.65 -10.58
N ILE A 34 7.41 0.66 -10.25
CA ILE A 34 8.45 -0.06 -10.98
C ILE A 34 8.32 -1.57 -10.77
N GLU A 35 8.16 -2.03 -9.52
CA GLU A 35 8.09 -3.46 -9.16
C GLU A 35 6.90 -4.16 -9.84
N HIS A 36 5.74 -3.51 -9.88
CA HIS A 36 4.51 -4.09 -10.46
C HIS A 36 4.23 -3.63 -11.90
N GLY A 37 5.08 -2.77 -12.49
CA GLY A 37 4.90 -2.27 -13.86
C GLY A 37 3.59 -1.48 -14.06
N VAL A 38 3.12 -0.77 -13.02
CA VAL A 38 1.89 0.02 -13.05
C VAL A 38 2.19 1.52 -12.95
N SER A 39 1.25 2.37 -13.38
CA SER A 39 1.42 3.81 -13.24
C SER A 39 1.45 4.25 -11.77
N ILE A 40 2.15 5.35 -11.48
CA ILE A 40 2.18 5.98 -10.15
C ILE A 40 0.77 6.22 -9.62
N SER A 41 -0.14 6.72 -10.46
CA SER A 41 -1.55 6.94 -10.09
C SER A 41 -2.27 5.65 -9.70
N THR A 42 -1.94 4.51 -10.32
CA THR A 42 -2.51 3.21 -9.94
C THR A 42 -2.07 2.81 -8.54
N VAL A 43 -0.80 3.04 -8.19
CA VAL A 43 -0.28 2.76 -6.84
C VAL A 43 -0.91 3.69 -5.81
N GLN A 44 -1.04 4.99 -6.12
CA GLN A 44 -1.71 5.95 -5.23
C GLN A 44 -3.16 5.54 -4.95
N GLN A 45 -3.90 5.13 -5.98
CA GLN A 45 -5.28 4.64 -5.80
C GLN A 45 -5.34 3.36 -4.98
N ALA A 46 -4.35 2.46 -5.14
CA ALA A 46 -4.26 1.26 -4.31
C ALA A 46 -3.98 1.62 -2.83
N TYR A 47 -3.06 2.56 -2.58
CA TYR A 47 -2.76 3.03 -1.23
C TYR A 47 -3.95 3.74 -0.59
N HIS A 48 -4.70 4.52 -1.36
CA HIS A 48 -5.90 5.17 -0.85
C HIS A 48 -6.95 4.15 -0.40
N LEU A 49 -7.16 3.07 -1.17
CA LEU A 49 -8.06 1.98 -0.72
C LEU A 49 -7.57 1.31 0.57
N LEU A 50 -6.26 1.12 0.72
CA LEU A 50 -5.69 0.52 1.94
C LEU A 50 -5.85 1.46 3.14
N GLU A 51 -5.73 2.77 2.92
CA GLU A 51 -5.95 3.82 3.91
C GLU A 51 -7.42 3.87 4.33
N GLU A 52 -8.37 3.83 3.39
CA GLU A 52 -9.81 3.75 3.66
C GLU A 52 -10.15 2.50 4.49
N LYS A 53 -9.43 1.39 4.27
CA LYS A 53 -9.56 0.14 5.03
C LYS A 53 -8.83 0.17 6.38
N GLN A 54 -8.19 1.28 6.73
CA GLN A 54 -7.36 1.43 7.93
C GLN A 54 -6.23 0.39 8.04
N LEU A 55 -5.76 -0.15 6.91
CA LEU A 55 -4.61 -1.06 6.87
C LEU A 55 -3.29 -0.30 6.84
N ILE A 56 -3.31 0.95 6.36
CA ILE A 56 -2.13 1.80 6.26
C ILE A 56 -2.46 3.22 6.71
N LEU A 57 -1.45 3.93 7.19
CA LEU A 57 -1.53 5.30 7.66
C LEU A 57 -0.50 6.17 6.92
N PRO A 58 -0.91 7.32 6.36
CA PRO A 58 0.05 8.28 5.83
C PRO A 58 0.81 8.93 6.99
N GLN A 59 2.13 9.04 6.85
CA GLN A 59 2.97 9.79 7.76
C GLN A 59 3.60 10.99 7.02
N PRO A 60 3.40 12.23 7.49
CA PRO A 60 3.93 13.42 6.85
C PRO A 60 5.44 13.31 6.60
N ARG A 61 5.86 13.52 5.34
CA ARG A 61 7.26 13.46 4.87
C ARG A 61 7.92 12.07 4.93
N SER A 62 7.24 11.06 5.46
CA SER A 62 7.81 9.70 5.64
C SER A 62 7.17 8.64 4.74
N GLY A 63 5.99 8.90 4.16
CA GLY A 63 5.31 7.97 3.25
C GLY A 63 4.14 7.26 3.92
N TYR A 64 3.98 5.97 3.68
CA TYR A 64 2.89 5.16 4.25
C TYR A 64 3.44 4.09 5.18
N PHE A 65 2.73 3.82 6.27
CA PHE A 65 3.08 2.85 7.29
C PHE A 65 1.92 1.89 7.50
N VAL A 66 2.18 0.63 7.83
CA VAL A 66 1.12 -0.32 8.17
C VAL A 66 0.47 0.12 9.49
N ALA A 67 -0.86 0.15 9.51
CA ALA A 67 -1.61 0.45 10.72
C ALA A 67 -1.34 -0.60 11.80
N THR A 68 -1.11 -0.13 13.01
CA THR A 68 -1.13 -0.97 14.21
C THR A 68 -2.59 -1.13 14.65
N PRO A 69 -3.09 -2.36 14.86
CA PRO A 69 -4.36 -2.55 15.57
C PRO A 69 -4.29 -2.01 17.01
#